data_AF-A0A1Z3N6X2-F1
#
_entry.id   AF-A0A1Z3N6X2-F1
#
_cell.length_a   1.000
_cell.length_b   1.000
_cell.length_c   1.000
_cell.angle_alpha   90.00
_cell.angle_beta   90.00
_cell.angle_gamma   90.00
#
_symmetry.space_group_name_H-M   'P 1'
#
loop_
_entity.id
_entity.type
_entity.pdbx_description
1 polymer ?
#
loop_
_entity_poly.entity_id
_entity_poly.type
_entity_poly.pdbx_seq_one_letter_code
_entity_poly.pdbx_strand_id
1 'polypeptide(L)'
;MLRVGRFRHRLLEDEFLKNTSPLAHKCLQVFMRLWQSKSLSDAEIAAIYILVFSFLRRPKDFLGGPHNKPLAHLPAHSRMSCQSFYELLQKDLPEDLRQAKSLLRFQRPDDLLTYFCSHSWRSIPLSVAQSLMAWESGLYPLRLLSYVPTPKEVLSMQTEGQRCVSMLQDLTEMQEFVEEGRDVLGFIVHDLIHADHFFADPAKARAQIEFSRHLLVVFGFREIQTMLQTDPVFKKEFEYLMSDMNSFPLHLLKTFKAVLLGYFKRREGLAMTAALPEASEAEFQRLFESSLKTWKLPDEAHHAALRLNTPLFQGLDDSLLLHSALLQYQ
;
A
#
# COMPACT_ATOMS: atom_id res chain seq x y z
N MET A 1 -11.31 15.47 23.84
CA MET A 1 -10.15 15.10 22.98
C MET A 1 -10.40 13.73 22.39
N LEU A 2 -10.80 13.67 21.11
CA LEU A 2 -10.97 12.41 20.39
C LEU A 2 -9.58 11.90 19.99
N ARG A 3 -9.18 10.72 20.52
CA ARG A 3 -7.97 10.03 20.09
C ARG A 3 -8.02 9.82 18.59
N VAL A 4 -6.98 10.24 17.88
CA VAL A 4 -6.73 9.88 16.48
C VAL A 4 -6.82 8.36 16.39
N GLY A 5 -7.79 7.85 15.64
CA GLY A 5 -8.05 6.42 15.54
C GLY A 5 -6.83 5.72 14.94
N ARG A 6 -6.12 4.93 15.73
CA ARG A 6 -5.24 3.89 15.18
C ARG A 6 -6.15 2.84 14.55
N PHE A 7 -5.95 2.50 13.28
CA PHE A 7 -6.57 1.32 12.68
C PHE A 7 -6.24 0.14 13.59
N ARG A 8 -7.25 -0.41 14.28
CA ARG A 8 -7.08 -1.68 15.00
C ARG A 8 -7.35 -2.75 13.96
N HIS A 9 -6.30 -3.47 13.57
CA HIS A 9 -6.40 -4.75 12.88
C HIS A 9 -7.27 -5.67 13.72
N ARG A 10 -8.58 -5.62 13.50
CA ARG A 10 -9.51 -6.57 14.08
C ARG A 10 -9.95 -7.40 12.90
N LEU A 11 -9.21 -8.49 12.69
CA LEU A 11 -9.75 -9.63 11.95
C LEU A 11 -11.14 -9.89 12.53
N LEU A 12 -12.12 -9.78 11.66
CA LEU A 12 -13.45 -10.24 11.99
C LEU A 12 -13.39 -11.77 12.00
N GLU A 13 -14.23 -12.39 12.82
CA GLU A 13 -14.35 -13.85 12.80
C GLU A 13 -14.71 -14.31 11.39
N ASP A 14 -14.17 -15.43 10.91
CA ASP A 14 -14.37 -15.92 9.55
C ASP A 14 -15.86 -16.06 9.20
N GLU A 15 -16.69 -16.41 10.19
CA GLU A 15 -18.15 -16.48 10.07
C GLU A 15 -18.77 -15.12 9.75
N PHE A 16 -18.23 -14.03 10.31
CA PHE A 16 -18.69 -12.68 10.01
C PHE A 16 -18.39 -12.27 8.57
N LEU A 17 -17.22 -12.63 8.03
CA LEU A 17 -16.88 -12.37 6.62
C LEU A 17 -17.79 -13.18 5.70
N LYS A 18 -17.98 -14.48 5.98
CA LYS A 18 -18.88 -15.35 5.20
C LYS A 18 -20.31 -14.83 5.12
N ASN A 19 -20.81 -14.22 6.20
CA ASN A 19 -22.16 -13.66 6.26
C ASN A 19 -22.24 -12.23 5.67
N THR A 20 -21.23 -11.40 5.87
CA THR A 20 -21.26 -9.98 5.46
C THR A 20 -20.88 -9.79 4.00
N SER A 21 -19.93 -10.57 3.49
CA SER A 21 -19.42 -10.42 2.12
C SER A 21 -20.48 -10.65 1.03
N PRO A 22 -21.41 -11.63 1.13
CA PRO A 22 -22.51 -11.76 0.15
C PRO A 22 -23.41 -10.52 0.10
N LEU A 23 -23.73 -9.94 1.27
CA LEU A 23 -24.55 -8.73 1.33
C LEU A 23 -23.78 -7.51 0.81
N ALA A 24 -22.51 -7.36 1.17
CA ALA A 24 -21.64 -6.31 0.66
C ALA A 24 -21.53 -6.40 -0.87
N HIS A 25 -21.24 -7.59 -1.39
CA HIS A 25 -21.13 -7.87 -2.82
C HIS A 25 -22.41 -7.47 -3.55
N LYS A 26 -23.58 -7.88 -3.03
CA LYS A 26 -24.89 -7.49 -3.59
C LYS A 26 -25.08 -5.98 -3.60
N CYS A 27 -24.85 -5.31 -2.47
CA CYS A 27 -25.00 -3.85 -2.33
C CYS A 27 -24.05 -3.08 -3.26
N LEU A 28 -22.85 -3.60 -3.51
CA LEU A 28 -21.85 -2.96 -4.36
C LEU A 28 -22.14 -3.06 -5.86
N GLN A 29 -22.93 -4.05 -6.31
CA GLN A 29 -23.15 -4.30 -7.75
C GLN A 29 -23.65 -3.08 -8.52
N VAL A 30 -24.54 -2.28 -7.95
CA VAL A 30 -25.05 -1.08 -8.62
C VAL A 30 -23.96 -0.03 -8.79
N PHE A 31 -23.10 0.14 -7.80
CA PHE A 31 -21.98 1.08 -7.84
C PHE A 31 -20.86 0.59 -8.76
N MET A 32 -20.61 -0.71 -8.80
CA MET A 32 -19.65 -1.31 -9.74
C MET A 32 -20.06 -1.04 -11.19
N ARG A 33 -21.36 -1.16 -11.52
CA ARG A 33 -21.87 -0.79 -12.86
C ARG A 33 -21.65 0.69 -13.18
N LEU A 34 -21.89 1.58 -12.22
CA LEU A 34 -21.66 3.02 -12.40
C LEU A 34 -20.17 3.36 -12.57
N TRP A 35 -19.29 2.65 -11.87
CA TRP A 35 -17.84 2.80 -12.03
C TRP A 35 -17.38 2.28 -13.40
N GLN A 36 -17.85 1.11 -13.82
CA GLN A 36 -17.55 0.54 -15.14
C GLN A 36 -18.04 1.44 -16.28
N SER A 37 -19.19 2.11 -16.13
CA SER A 37 -19.69 3.11 -17.09
C SER A 37 -19.01 4.48 -16.98
N LYS A 38 -17.95 4.62 -16.17
CA LYS A 38 -17.23 5.86 -15.89
C LYS A 38 -18.12 6.97 -15.34
N SER A 39 -19.25 6.63 -14.74
CA SER A 39 -20.10 7.55 -13.99
C SER A 39 -19.58 7.79 -12.57
N LEU A 40 -18.64 6.96 -12.10
CA LEU A 40 -17.87 7.19 -10.88
C LEU A 40 -16.38 7.23 -11.19
N SER A 41 -15.65 8.03 -10.43
CA SER A 41 -14.19 7.98 -10.38
C SER A 41 -13.70 6.77 -9.58
N ASP A 42 -12.41 6.48 -9.68
CA ASP A 42 -11.76 5.42 -8.90
C ASP A 42 -11.77 5.75 -7.39
N ALA A 43 -11.60 7.02 -7.01
CA ALA A 43 -11.67 7.44 -5.62
C ALA A 43 -13.10 7.34 -5.05
N GLU A 44 -14.11 7.67 -5.86
CA GLU A 44 -15.52 7.55 -5.47
C GLU A 44 -15.92 6.08 -5.20
N ILE A 45 -15.57 5.15 -6.09
CA ILE A 45 -15.91 3.74 -5.88
C ILE A 45 -15.16 3.16 -4.69
N ALA A 46 -13.90 3.56 -4.46
CA ALA A 46 -13.15 3.16 -3.27
C ALA A 46 -13.79 3.68 -1.98
N ALA A 47 -14.25 4.95 -1.96
CA ALA A 47 -14.97 5.51 -0.82
C ALA A 47 -16.29 4.78 -0.55
N ILE A 48 -17.07 4.47 -1.60
CA ILE A 48 -18.31 3.69 -1.50
C ILE A 48 -18.04 2.29 -0.96
N TYR A 49 -17.00 1.63 -1.46
CA TYR A 49 -16.57 0.31 -0.99
C TYR A 49 -16.29 0.32 0.53
N ILE A 50 -15.48 1.28 0.98
CA ILE A 50 -15.15 1.47 2.40
C ILE A 50 -16.41 1.76 3.22
N LEU A 51 -17.29 2.62 2.70
CA LEU A 51 -18.54 2.99 3.37
C LEU A 51 -19.44 1.77 3.56
N VAL A 52 -19.72 1.01 2.50
CA VAL A 52 -20.61 -0.16 2.55
C VAL A 52 -20.09 -1.17 3.57
N PHE A 53 -18.80 -1.53 3.51
CA PHE A 53 -18.22 -2.46 4.48
C PHE A 53 -18.19 -1.90 5.90
N SER A 54 -17.90 -0.61 6.09
CA SER A 54 -17.92 0.02 7.41
C SER A 54 -19.32 0.03 8.03
N PHE A 55 -20.34 0.32 7.21
CA PHE A 55 -21.73 0.27 7.61
C PHE A 55 -22.15 -1.14 8.01
N LEU A 56 -21.91 -2.14 7.17
CA LEU A 56 -22.31 -3.52 7.46
C LEU A 56 -21.61 -4.09 8.70
N ARG A 57 -20.35 -3.70 8.95
CA ARG A 57 -19.62 -4.05 10.19
C ARG A 57 -20.19 -3.37 11.43
N ARG A 58 -20.66 -2.13 11.28
CA ARG A 58 -21.12 -1.31 12.41
C ARG A 58 -22.34 -0.47 12.03
N PRO A 59 -23.52 -1.09 11.86
CA PRO A 59 -24.71 -0.39 11.38
C PRO A 59 -25.16 0.74 12.30
N LYS A 60 -24.74 0.77 13.56
CA LYS A 60 -25.19 1.78 14.54
C LYS A 60 -24.25 2.97 14.68
N ASP A 61 -22.94 2.80 14.47
CA ASP A 61 -21.94 3.77 14.90
C ASP A 61 -20.65 3.79 14.05
N PHE A 62 -20.75 3.44 12.76
CA PHE A 62 -19.62 3.54 11.83
C PHE A 62 -19.18 4.99 11.54
N LEU A 63 -20.12 5.94 11.55
CA LEU A 63 -19.89 7.35 11.19
C LEU A 63 -19.81 8.24 12.43
N GLY A 64 -18.69 8.94 12.58
CA GLY A 64 -18.43 9.94 13.62
C GLY A 64 -18.84 11.36 13.23
N GLY A 65 -18.28 12.34 13.92
CA GLY A 65 -18.47 13.77 13.64
C GLY A 65 -17.49 14.30 12.59
N PRO A 66 -17.65 15.56 12.14
CA PRO A 66 -16.73 16.21 11.22
C PRO A 66 -15.31 16.27 11.80
N HIS A 67 -14.30 16.27 10.93
CA HIS A 67 -12.92 16.43 11.35
C HIS A 67 -12.66 17.85 11.88
N ASN A 68 -11.87 17.95 12.95
CA ASN A 68 -11.44 19.24 13.50
C ASN A 68 -10.43 19.97 12.60
N LYS A 69 -9.83 19.26 11.63
CA LYS A 69 -8.91 19.83 10.65
C LYS A 69 -9.59 19.84 9.29
N PRO A 70 -9.79 21.00 8.65
CA PRO A 70 -10.27 21.04 7.28
C PRO A 70 -9.27 20.34 6.36
N LEU A 71 -9.77 19.54 5.43
CA LEU A 71 -8.95 18.98 4.36
C LEU A 71 -8.60 20.12 3.39
N ALA A 72 -7.33 20.16 2.96
CA ALA A 72 -6.77 21.31 2.24
C ALA A 72 -7.45 21.59 0.88
N HIS A 73 -8.02 20.56 0.25
CA HIS A 73 -8.68 20.64 -1.04
C HIS A 73 -9.94 19.80 -0.99
N LEU A 74 -11.11 20.39 -1.24
CA LEU A 74 -12.35 19.67 -1.55
C LEU A 74 -12.48 19.61 -3.08
N PRO A 75 -12.93 18.49 -3.67
CA PRO A 75 -13.06 18.41 -5.11
C PRO A 75 -14.16 19.39 -5.53
N ALA A 76 -14.01 19.99 -6.71
CA ALA A 76 -15.03 20.91 -7.20
C ALA A 76 -16.36 20.18 -7.45
N HIS A 77 -16.36 18.90 -7.87
CA HIS A 77 -17.57 18.13 -8.19
C HIS A 77 -17.31 16.61 -8.12
N SER A 78 -17.72 15.89 -7.08
CA SER A 78 -17.92 14.44 -7.21
C SER A 78 -19.25 14.18 -7.93
N ARG A 79 -19.31 13.02 -8.60
CA ARG A 79 -20.39 12.63 -9.50
C ARG A 79 -21.57 12.03 -8.74
N MET A 80 -21.36 11.63 -7.48
CA MET A 80 -22.37 11.03 -6.61
C MET A 80 -22.72 11.92 -5.42
N SER A 81 -24.01 12.21 -5.23
CA SER A 81 -24.52 12.83 -4.00
C SER A 81 -24.76 11.78 -2.89
N CYS A 82 -24.76 12.24 -1.65
CA CYS A 82 -25.16 11.45 -0.48
C CYS A 82 -26.58 10.88 -0.64
N GLN A 83 -27.52 11.68 -1.16
CA GLN A 83 -28.90 11.27 -1.41
C GLN A 83 -28.97 10.12 -2.44
N SER A 84 -28.27 10.26 -3.57
CA SER A 84 -28.24 9.21 -4.60
C SER A 84 -27.60 7.92 -4.08
N PHE A 85 -26.50 8.04 -3.32
CA PHE A 85 -25.88 6.90 -2.66
C PHE A 85 -26.85 6.18 -1.72
N TYR A 86 -27.54 6.93 -0.86
CA TYR A 86 -28.53 6.41 0.08
C TYR A 86 -29.63 5.63 -0.65
N GLU A 87 -30.25 6.25 -1.66
CA GLU A 87 -31.34 5.64 -2.44
C GLU A 87 -30.92 4.36 -3.17
N LEU A 88 -29.71 4.34 -3.73
CA LEU A 88 -29.18 3.17 -4.42
C LEU A 88 -28.89 2.03 -3.43
N LEU A 89 -28.24 2.33 -2.31
CA LEU A 89 -27.88 1.33 -1.31
C LEU A 89 -29.14 0.70 -0.67
N GLN A 90 -30.19 1.48 -0.42
CA GLN A 90 -31.42 0.97 0.21
C GLN A 90 -32.09 -0.16 -0.57
N LYS A 91 -31.97 -0.20 -1.90
CA LYS A 91 -32.63 -1.20 -2.75
C LYS A 91 -32.21 -2.62 -2.39
N ASP A 92 -30.93 -2.81 -2.09
CA ASP A 92 -30.35 -4.13 -1.85
C ASP A 92 -30.17 -4.49 -0.37
N LEU A 93 -30.33 -3.51 0.54
CA LEU A 93 -30.26 -3.72 1.98
C LEU A 93 -31.48 -4.50 2.54
N PRO A 94 -31.26 -5.38 3.53
CA PRO A 94 -32.30 -5.93 4.40
C PRO A 94 -33.08 -4.86 5.16
N GLU A 95 -34.33 -5.17 5.52
CA GLU A 95 -35.26 -4.21 6.14
C GLU A 95 -34.76 -3.65 7.48
N ASP A 96 -34.14 -4.49 8.31
CA ASP A 96 -33.56 -4.09 9.59
C ASP A 96 -32.40 -3.09 9.43
N LEU A 97 -31.64 -3.20 8.35
CA LEU A 97 -30.52 -2.30 8.04
C LEU A 97 -30.98 -1.01 7.33
N ARG A 98 -32.07 -1.04 6.56
CA ARG A 98 -32.63 0.17 5.91
C ARG A 98 -33.03 1.24 6.92
N GLN A 99 -33.47 0.84 8.10
CA GLN A 99 -33.92 1.73 9.17
C GLN A 99 -32.79 2.20 10.10
N ALA A 100 -31.54 1.86 9.81
CA ALA A 100 -30.40 2.25 10.62
C ALA A 100 -30.25 3.79 10.64
N LYS A 101 -30.35 4.39 11.84
CA LYS A 101 -30.24 5.86 12.04
C LYS A 101 -28.94 6.46 11.52
N SER A 102 -27.87 5.68 11.52
CA SER A 102 -26.56 6.06 10.99
C SER A 102 -26.60 6.30 9.48
N LEU A 103 -27.44 5.55 8.74
CA LEU A 103 -27.60 5.65 7.29
C LEU A 103 -28.48 6.84 6.90
N LEU A 104 -29.43 7.23 7.75
CA LEU A 104 -30.27 8.44 7.54
C LEU A 104 -29.42 9.72 7.41
N ARG A 105 -28.19 9.73 7.92
CA ARG A 105 -27.27 10.86 7.77
C ARG A 105 -26.92 11.16 6.32
N PHE A 106 -27.10 10.23 5.39
CA PHE A 106 -26.87 10.41 3.96
C PHE A 106 -28.08 10.96 3.20
N GLN A 107 -29.22 11.18 3.84
CA GLN A 107 -30.39 11.83 3.24
C GLN A 107 -30.18 13.34 3.10
N ARG A 108 -29.26 13.74 2.22
CA ARG A 108 -28.84 15.12 2.01
C ARG A 108 -28.25 15.31 0.62
N PRO A 109 -28.31 16.53 0.05
CA PRO A 109 -27.83 16.78 -1.31
C PRO A 109 -26.31 16.91 -1.40
N ASP A 110 -25.58 16.91 -0.28
CA ASP A 110 -24.13 17.03 -0.25
C ASP A 110 -23.42 15.99 -1.12
N ASP A 111 -22.29 16.39 -1.66
CA ASP A 111 -21.34 15.55 -2.39
C ASP A 111 -20.84 14.37 -1.52
N LEU A 112 -20.92 13.13 -2.03
CA LEU A 112 -20.64 11.94 -1.23
C LEU A 112 -19.19 11.86 -0.81
N LEU A 113 -18.25 12.08 -1.73
CA LEU A 113 -16.82 11.94 -1.45
C LEU A 113 -16.36 13.03 -0.48
N THR A 114 -16.82 14.26 -0.67
CA THR A 114 -16.60 15.39 0.25
C THR A 114 -17.19 15.11 1.62
N TYR A 115 -18.42 14.59 1.68
CA TYR A 115 -19.04 14.23 2.95
C TYR A 115 -18.26 13.10 3.64
N PHE A 116 -17.82 12.09 2.90
CA PHE A 116 -16.97 11.03 3.42
C PHE A 116 -15.68 11.59 4.02
N CYS A 117 -14.95 12.37 3.24
CA CYS A 117 -13.63 12.84 3.65
C CYS A 117 -13.70 13.89 4.76
N SER A 118 -14.81 14.64 4.88
CA SER A 118 -14.99 15.64 5.96
C SER A 118 -15.36 15.03 7.32
N HIS A 119 -15.68 13.75 7.40
CA HIS A 119 -16.15 13.09 8.63
C HIS A 119 -15.18 12.04 9.14
N SER A 120 -15.14 11.89 10.47
CA SER A 120 -14.45 10.77 11.11
C SER A 120 -15.24 9.48 10.99
N TRP A 121 -14.52 8.36 10.87
CA TRP A 121 -15.09 7.03 10.66
C TRP A 121 -14.48 6.06 11.68
N ARG A 122 -15.31 5.18 12.23
CA ARG A 122 -14.85 4.26 13.25
C ARG A 122 -13.88 3.25 12.65
N SER A 123 -12.66 3.23 13.18
CA SER A 123 -11.55 2.37 12.71
C SER A 123 -11.00 2.73 11.33
N ILE A 124 -11.35 3.86 10.71
CA ILE A 124 -10.73 4.32 9.46
C ILE A 124 -9.88 5.57 9.76
N PRO A 125 -8.55 5.54 9.51
CA PRO A 125 -7.68 6.68 9.77
C PRO A 125 -7.94 7.88 8.86
N LEU A 126 -7.53 9.08 9.31
CA LEU A 126 -7.64 10.32 8.52
C LEU A 126 -6.84 10.24 7.20
N SER A 127 -5.72 9.50 7.17
CA SER A 127 -4.91 9.30 5.97
C SER A 127 -5.69 8.69 4.81
N VAL A 128 -6.74 7.89 5.09
CA VAL A 128 -7.63 7.38 4.04
C VAL A 128 -8.38 8.51 3.36
N ALA A 129 -8.97 9.43 4.14
CA ALA A 129 -9.64 10.60 3.60
C ALA A 129 -8.66 11.51 2.84
N GLN A 130 -7.44 11.71 3.37
CA GLN A 130 -6.39 12.49 2.69
C GLN A 130 -6.01 11.87 1.35
N SER A 131 -5.81 10.55 1.29
CA SER A 131 -5.48 9.84 0.05
C SER A 131 -6.59 9.88 -0.98
N LEU A 132 -7.85 9.63 -0.58
CA LEU A 132 -8.99 9.68 -1.51
C LEU A 132 -9.13 11.08 -2.12
N MET A 133 -8.94 12.12 -1.31
CA MET A 133 -8.99 13.50 -1.73
C MET A 133 -7.86 13.88 -2.69
N ALA A 134 -6.63 13.52 -2.33
CA ALA A 134 -5.47 13.77 -3.17
C ALA A 134 -5.55 12.96 -4.48
N TRP A 135 -6.11 11.75 -4.45
CA TRP A 135 -6.35 10.94 -5.63
C TRP A 135 -7.39 11.57 -6.56
N GLU A 136 -8.54 11.99 -6.04
CA GLU A 136 -9.59 12.65 -6.84
C GLU A 136 -9.08 13.95 -7.48
N SER A 137 -8.23 14.69 -6.77
CA SER A 137 -7.61 15.93 -7.29
C SER A 137 -6.45 15.68 -8.28
N GLY A 138 -6.07 14.43 -8.52
CA GLY A 138 -4.94 14.05 -9.38
C GLY A 138 -3.55 14.30 -8.77
N LEU A 139 -3.48 14.66 -7.48
CA LEU A 139 -2.21 14.85 -6.75
C LEU A 139 -1.53 13.53 -6.43
N TYR A 140 -2.30 12.50 -6.07
CA TYR A 140 -1.77 11.15 -5.83
C TYR A 140 -2.05 10.28 -7.08
N PRO A 141 -1.01 9.86 -7.84
CA PRO A 141 -1.14 8.99 -9.00
C PRO A 141 -1.42 7.53 -8.58
N LEU A 142 -2.61 7.29 -8.03
CA LEU A 142 -3.04 5.96 -7.61
C LEU A 142 -3.74 5.21 -8.76
N ARG A 143 -3.55 3.89 -8.79
CA ARG A 143 -4.24 2.98 -9.71
C ARG A 143 -5.13 2.03 -8.95
N LEU A 144 -6.42 2.06 -9.24
CA LEU A 144 -7.37 1.09 -8.71
C LEU A 144 -7.21 -0.25 -9.45
N LEU A 145 -6.98 -1.32 -8.70
CA LEU A 145 -6.89 -2.68 -9.22
C LEU A 145 -8.00 -3.53 -8.62
N SER A 146 -8.58 -4.43 -9.41
CA SER A 146 -9.61 -5.38 -8.96
C SER A 146 -9.04 -6.75 -8.57
N TYR A 147 -7.73 -6.83 -8.38
CA TYR A 147 -6.98 -8.03 -8.04
C TYR A 147 -5.75 -7.62 -7.21
N VAL A 148 -5.11 -8.59 -6.54
CA VAL A 148 -3.82 -8.35 -5.86
C VAL A 148 -2.68 -8.38 -6.89
N PRO A 149 -1.96 -7.27 -7.12
CA PRO A 149 -0.88 -7.24 -8.10
C PRO A 149 0.29 -8.13 -7.66
N THR A 150 0.98 -8.71 -8.63
CA THR A 150 2.24 -9.40 -8.39
C THR A 150 3.33 -8.41 -7.94
N PRO A 151 4.36 -8.85 -7.20
CA PRO A 151 5.48 -8.00 -6.81
C PRO A 151 6.15 -7.28 -7.99
N LYS A 152 6.18 -7.91 -9.17
CA LYS A 152 6.70 -7.30 -10.41
C LYS A 152 5.81 -6.18 -10.92
N GLU A 153 4.48 -6.35 -10.91
CA GLU A 153 3.54 -5.29 -11.29
C GLU A 153 3.65 -4.11 -10.32
N VAL A 154 3.74 -4.38 -9.01
CA VAL A 154 3.96 -3.35 -8.00
C VAL A 154 5.26 -2.61 -8.31
N LEU A 155 6.39 -3.30 -8.46
CA LEU A 155 7.67 -2.67 -8.78
C LEU A 155 7.58 -1.79 -10.03
N SER A 156 6.94 -2.28 -11.10
CA SER A 156 6.74 -1.52 -12.34
C SER A 156 5.99 -0.21 -12.09
N MET A 157 4.85 -0.26 -11.39
CA MET A 157 4.10 0.95 -11.02
C MET A 157 4.94 1.90 -10.16
N GLN A 158 5.71 1.37 -9.21
CA GLN A 158 6.58 2.18 -8.36
C GLN A 158 7.64 2.95 -9.16
N THR A 159 8.17 2.36 -10.24
CA THR A 159 9.14 3.06 -11.13
C THR A 159 8.56 4.27 -11.84
N GLU A 160 7.23 4.29 -12.02
CA GLU A 160 6.47 5.37 -12.64
C GLU A 160 5.94 6.38 -11.60
N GLY A 161 6.28 6.21 -10.32
CA GLY A 161 5.75 7.04 -9.24
C GLY A 161 4.30 6.75 -8.86
N GLN A 162 3.74 5.65 -9.36
CA GLN A 162 2.38 5.23 -9.05
C GLN A 162 2.34 4.36 -7.79
N ARG A 163 1.15 4.28 -7.18
CA ARG A 163 0.82 3.32 -6.12
C ARG A 163 -0.49 2.62 -6.46
N CYS A 164 -0.62 1.35 -6.10
CA CYS A 164 -1.86 0.61 -6.32
C CYS A 164 -2.79 0.73 -5.11
N VAL A 165 -4.08 0.67 -5.39
CA VAL A 165 -5.15 0.48 -4.42
C VAL A 165 -5.93 -0.74 -4.86
N SER A 166 -5.94 -1.78 -4.05
CA SER A 166 -6.53 -3.07 -4.42
C SER A 166 -7.93 -3.19 -3.83
N MET A 167 -8.93 -3.25 -4.71
CA MET A 167 -10.34 -3.40 -4.37
C MET A 167 -10.86 -4.74 -4.89
N LEU A 168 -10.74 -5.77 -4.06
CA LEU A 168 -11.23 -7.11 -4.39
C LEU A 168 -12.76 -7.10 -4.42
N GLN A 169 -13.31 -7.53 -5.56
CA GLN A 169 -14.73 -7.43 -5.88
C GLN A 169 -15.38 -8.78 -6.19
N ASP A 170 -14.58 -9.84 -6.41
CA ASP A 170 -15.11 -11.18 -6.54
C ASP A 170 -15.67 -11.68 -5.20
N LEU A 171 -16.82 -12.35 -5.24
CA LEU A 171 -17.49 -12.80 -4.02
C LEU A 171 -16.63 -13.80 -3.22
N THR A 172 -15.97 -14.74 -3.91
CA THR A 172 -15.12 -15.74 -3.25
C THR A 172 -13.92 -15.04 -2.61
N GLU A 173 -13.27 -14.12 -3.31
CA GLU A 173 -12.20 -13.29 -2.73
C GLU A 173 -12.69 -12.51 -1.51
N MET A 174 -13.85 -11.87 -1.59
CA MET A 174 -14.42 -11.13 -0.46
C MET A 174 -14.71 -12.01 0.77
N GLN A 175 -14.95 -13.31 0.59
CA GLN A 175 -15.23 -14.25 1.67
C GLN A 175 -13.98 -14.88 2.28
N GLU A 176 -12.94 -15.11 1.46
CA GLU A 176 -11.79 -15.94 1.83
C GLU A 176 -10.51 -15.12 2.03
N PHE A 177 -10.43 -13.91 1.47
CA PHE A 177 -9.22 -13.12 1.49
C PHE A 177 -8.85 -12.67 2.92
N VAL A 178 -7.71 -13.18 3.39
CA VAL A 178 -7.04 -12.74 4.61
C VAL A 178 -5.53 -12.69 4.37
N GLU A 179 -4.97 -11.49 4.25
CA GLU A 179 -3.54 -11.26 4.02
C GLU A 179 -2.93 -10.48 5.19
N GLU A 180 -1.91 -11.04 5.85
CA GLU A 180 -1.27 -10.46 7.05
C GLU A 180 -2.28 -9.98 8.13
N GLY A 181 -3.39 -10.70 8.27
CA GLY A 181 -4.45 -10.35 9.19
C GLY A 181 -5.32 -9.16 8.75
N ARG A 182 -5.44 -8.94 7.44
CA ARG A 182 -6.33 -7.95 6.83
C ARG A 182 -7.32 -8.65 5.90
N ASP A 183 -8.60 -8.36 6.10
CA ASP A 183 -9.65 -8.69 5.14
C ASP A 183 -9.71 -7.64 4.00
N VAL A 184 -10.65 -7.78 3.08
CA VAL A 184 -10.78 -6.89 1.92
C VAL A 184 -10.99 -5.39 2.26
N LEU A 185 -11.66 -5.06 3.36
CA LEU A 185 -11.75 -3.66 3.83
C LEU A 185 -10.41 -3.20 4.39
N GLY A 186 -9.78 -4.05 5.19
CA GLY A 186 -8.47 -3.76 5.77
C GLY A 186 -7.39 -3.55 4.70
N PHE A 187 -7.50 -4.27 3.58
CA PHE A 187 -6.55 -4.23 2.48
C PHE A 187 -6.63 -2.91 1.70
N ILE A 188 -7.82 -2.50 1.25
CA ILE A 188 -7.98 -1.22 0.56
C ILE A 188 -7.63 -0.02 1.48
N VAL A 189 -7.97 -0.10 2.77
CA VAL A 189 -7.60 0.91 3.76
C VAL A 189 -6.09 0.99 3.93
N HIS A 190 -5.40 -0.15 3.97
CA HIS A 190 -3.95 -0.23 4.08
C HIS A 190 -3.25 0.43 2.88
N ASP A 191 -3.69 0.13 1.66
CA ASP A 191 -3.13 0.72 0.44
C ASP A 191 -3.26 2.24 0.44
N LEU A 192 -4.43 2.77 0.85
CA LEU A 192 -4.65 4.22 0.96
C LEU A 192 -3.81 4.86 2.07
N ILE A 193 -3.56 4.17 3.19
CA ILE A 193 -2.64 4.67 4.23
C ILE A 193 -1.21 4.75 3.69
N HIS A 194 -0.77 3.73 2.94
CA HIS A 194 0.56 3.73 2.32
C HIS A 194 0.71 4.84 1.29
N ALA A 195 -0.31 5.12 0.49
CA ALA A 195 -0.32 6.26 -0.41
C ALA A 195 -0.08 7.58 0.33
N ASP A 196 -0.82 7.85 1.41
CA ASP A 196 -0.68 9.11 2.16
C ASP A 196 0.73 9.28 2.73
N HIS A 197 1.26 8.24 3.37
CA HIS A 197 2.60 8.28 3.93
C HIS A 197 3.68 8.46 2.86
N PHE A 198 3.52 7.80 1.71
CA PHE A 198 4.45 7.89 0.60
C PHE A 198 4.50 9.30 0.02
N PHE A 199 3.34 9.89 -0.30
CA PHE A 199 3.26 11.19 -0.95
C PHE A 199 3.39 12.40 -0.01
N ALA A 200 3.30 12.19 1.32
CA ALA A 200 3.47 13.25 2.30
C ALA A 200 4.88 13.90 2.29
N ASP A 201 5.89 13.20 1.79
CA ASP A 201 7.27 13.70 1.67
C ASP A 201 7.77 13.51 0.23
N PRO A 202 7.66 14.55 -0.63
CA PRO A 202 8.03 14.46 -2.04
C PRO A 202 9.50 14.06 -2.28
N ALA A 203 10.41 14.45 -1.39
CA ALA A 203 11.82 14.12 -1.52
C ALA A 203 12.05 12.62 -1.26
N LYS A 204 11.43 12.06 -0.21
CA LYS A 204 11.45 10.61 0.03
C LYS A 204 10.75 9.83 -1.07
N ALA A 205 9.61 10.33 -1.54
CA ALA A 205 8.84 9.70 -2.61
C ALA A 205 9.71 9.54 -3.86
N ARG A 206 10.36 10.63 -4.30
CA ARG A 206 11.27 10.62 -5.44
C ARG A 206 12.42 9.63 -5.25
N ALA A 207 13.06 9.66 -4.08
CA ALA A 207 14.17 8.78 -3.80
C ALA A 207 13.78 7.29 -3.82
N GLN A 208 12.59 6.93 -3.34
CA GLN A 208 12.08 5.56 -3.45
C GLN A 208 11.74 5.19 -4.89
N ILE A 209 11.22 6.11 -5.71
CA ILE A 209 10.97 5.87 -7.15
C ILE A 209 12.27 5.53 -7.87
N GLU A 210 13.34 6.29 -7.65
CA GLU A 210 14.65 5.98 -8.24
C GLU A 210 15.18 4.65 -7.73
N PHE A 211 15.02 4.36 -6.44
CA PHE A 211 15.38 3.05 -5.90
C PHE A 211 14.66 1.91 -6.63
N SER A 212 13.34 2.04 -6.84
CA SER A 212 12.54 1.06 -7.58
C SER A 212 13.01 0.91 -9.04
N ARG A 213 13.39 1.99 -9.72
CA ARG A 213 13.96 1.93 -11.09
C ARG A 213 15.24 1.13 -11.14
N HIS A 214 16.16 1.37 -10.21
CA HIS A 214 17.40 0.62 -10.13
C HIS A 214 17.17 -0.84 -9.74
N LEU A 215 16.27 -1.10 -8.81
CA LEU A 215 15.88 -2.47 -8.45
C LEU A 215 15.27 -3.22 -9.64
N LEU A 216 14.51 -2.54 -10.51
CA LEU A 216 13.97 -3.15 -11.74
C LEU A 216 15.08 -3.53 -12.74
N VAL A 217 16.14 -2.73 -12.84
CA VAL A 217 17.33 -3.08 -13.64
C VAL A 217 18.03 -4.31 -13.04
N VAL A 218 18.25 -4.32 -11.72
CA VAL A 218 18.87 -5.44 -11.00
C VAL A 218 18.05 -6.72 -11.12
N PHE A 219 16.72 -6.61 -11.07
CA PHE A 219 15.82 -7.74 -11.32
C PHE A 219 16.11 -8.41 -12.68
N GLY A 220 16.53 -7.65 -13.69
CA GLY A 220 16.92 -8.18 -15.00
C GLY A 220 18.24 -8.96 -15.04
N PHE A 221 19.04 -8.97 -13.97
CA PHE A 221 20.32 -9.67 -13.95
C PHE A 221 20.12 -11.19 -13.99
N ARG A 222 20.96 -11.89 -14.76
CA ARG A 222 20.86 -13.35 -14.94
C ARG A 222 21.02 -14.09 -13.61
N GLU A 223 21.93 -13.62 -12.77
CA GLU A 223 22.21 -14.16 -11.44
C GLU A 223 20.97 -14.03 -10.55
N ILE A 224 20.33 -12.86 -10.52
CA ILE A 224 19.10 -12.62 -9.76
C ILE A 224 17.97 -13.52 -10.26
N GLN A 225 17.76 -13.61 -11.58
CA GLN A 225 16.76 -14.52 -12.16
C GLN A 225 17.02 -15.99 -11.79
N THR A 226 18.28 -16.42 -11.78
CA THR A 226 18.67 -17.77 -11.36
C THR A 226 18.35 -18.02 -9.89
N MET A 227 18.65 -17.04 -9.01
CA MET A 227 18.34 -17.14 -7.58
C MET A 227 16.83 -17.23 -7.33
N LEU A 228 16.03 -16.40 -8.02
CA LEU A 228 14.56 -16.43 -7.93
C LEU A 228 13.96 -17.79 -8.31
N GLN A 229 14.61 -18.52 -9.22
CA GLN A 229 14.15 -19.85 -9.67
C GLN A 229 14.61 -20.99 -8.75
N THR A 230 15.76 -20.84 -8.09
CA THR A 230 16.45 -21.93 -7.38
C THR A 230 16.34 -21.87 -5.86
N ASP A 231 16.06 -20.70 -5.28
CA ASP A 231 15.91 -20.52 -3.82
C ASP A 231 14.54 -19.88 -3.50
N PRO A 232 13.58 -20.65 -2.97
CA PRO A 232 12.26 -20.15 -2.58
C PRO A 232 12.28 -19.09 -1.47
N VAL A 233 13.26 -19.12 -0.57
CA VAL A 233 13.40 -18.13 0.50
C VAL A 233 13.90 -16.81 -0.09
N PHE A 234 14.92 -16.87 -0.97
CA PHE A 234 15.38 -15.70 -1.73
C PHE A 234 14.23 -15.09 -2.54
N LYS A 235 13.46 -15.93 -3.25
CA LYS A 235 12.30 -15.48 -4.02
C LYS A 235 11.34 -14.69 -3.14
N LYS A 236 10.91 -15.25 -2.01
CA LYS A 236 9.98 -14.59 -1.08
C LYS A 236 10.53 -13.26 -0.55
N GLU A 237 11.79 -13.25 -0.11
CA GLU A 237 12.42 -12.05 0.46
C GLU A 237 12.64 -10.95 -0.59
N PHE A 238 13.00 -11.33 -1.81
CA PHE A 238 13.17 -10.41 -2.94
C PHE A 238 11.82 -9.87 -3.42
N GLU A 239 10.80 -10.73 -3.50
CA GLU A 239 9.43 -10.31 -3.83
C GLU A 239 8.86 -9.34 -2.79
N TYR A 240 9.15 -9.54 -1.49
CA TYR A 240 8.81 -8.59 -0.44
C TYR A 240 9.47 -7.22 -0.66
N LEU A 241 10.76 -7.21 -1.02
CA LEU A 241 11.47 -5.96 -1.36
C LEU A 241 10.83 -5.25 -2.57
N MET A 242 10.40 -6.01 -3.59
CA MET A 242 9.78 -5.46 -4.80
C MET A 242 8.40 -4.84 -4.53
N SER A 243 7.65 -5.38 -3.56
CA SER A 243 6.30 -4.94 -3.23
C SER A 243 6.21 -3.91 -2.09
N ASP A 244 7.32 -3.56 -1.44
CA ASP A 244 7.34 -2.57 -0.36
C ASP A 244 7.04 -1.15 -0.87
N MET A 245 5.85 -0.65 -0.54
CA MET A 245 5.33 0.64 -0.98
C MET A 245 5.65 1.83 -0.06
N ASN A 246 6.17 1.60 1.15
CA ASN A 246 6.20 2.62 2.23
C ASN A 246 7.54 2.71 2.99
N SER A 247 8.55 1.92 2.61
CA SER A 247 9.90 2.05 3.18
C SER A 247 10.73 3.18 2.57
N PHE A 248 11.76 3.60 3.31
CA PHE A 248 12.72 4.60 2.84
C PHE A 248 13.94 3.95 2.16
N PRO A 249 14.60 4.64 1.20
CA PRO A 249 15.65 4.06 0.35
C PRO A 249 16.80 3.37 1.09
N LEU A 250 17.30 3.96 2.19
CA LEU A 250 18.38 3.34 2.97
C LEU A 250 17.95 2.02 3.61
N HIS A 251 16.69 1.90 4.06
CA HIS A 251 16.17 0.63 4.54
C HIS A 251 16.10 -0.39 3.42
N LEU A 252 15.54 0.00 2.26
CA LEU A 252 15.45 -0.86 1.09
C LEU A 252 16.82 -1.37 0.61
N LEU A 253 17.86 -0.52 0.63
CA LEU A 253 19.22 -0.92 0.27
C LEU A 253 19.82 -1.92 1.28
N LYS A 254 19.61 -1.69 2.58
CA LYS A 254 20.04 -2.63 3.63
C LYS A 254 19.35 -3.98 3.50
N THR A 255 18.04 -3.97 3.24
CA THR A 255 17.23 -5.16 3.00
C THR A 255 17.74 -5.90 1.76
N PHE A 256 17.92 -5.22 0.63
CA PHE A 256 18.47 -5.82 -0.59
C PHE A 256 19.80 -6.54 -0.35
N LYS A 257 20.76 -5.87 0.32
CA LYS A 257 22.04 -6.49 0.65
C LYS A 257 21.89 -7.71 1.56
N ALA A 258 21.00 -7.63 2.55
CA ALA A 258 20.74 -8.74 3.46
C ALA A 258 20.10 -9.94 2.74
N VAL A 259 19.19 -9.72 1.79
CA VAL A 259 18.56 -10.77 0.97
C VAL A 259 19.61 -11.48 0.11
N LEU A 260 20.49 -10.73 -0.56
CA LEU A 260 21.61 -11.31 -1.30
C LEU A 260 22.54 -12.13 -0.39
N LEU A 261 22.98 -11.55 0.73
CA LEU A 261 23.85 -12.24 1.68
C LEU A 261 23.20 -13.54 2.21
N GLY A 262 21.91 -13.49 2.51
CA GLY A 262 21.12 -14.64 2.96
C GLY A 262 21.12 -15.78 1.96
N TYR A 263 21.00 -15.50 0.66
CA TYR A 263 21.13 -16.52 -0.38
C TYR A 263 22.49 -17.21 -0.35
N PHE A 264 23.59 -16.44 -0.35
CA PHE A 264 24.94 -17.01 -0.32
C PHE A 264 25.18 -17.83 0.95
N LYS A 265 24.69 -17.38 2.11
CA LYS A 265 24.78 -18.14 3.36
C LYS A 265 24.06 -19.48 3.27
N ARG A 266 22.83 -19.49 2.75
CA ARG A 266 22.04 -20.71 2.61
C ARG A 266 22.66 -21.69 1.61
N ARG A 267 23.21 -21.18 0.50
CA ARG A 267 23.93 -22.00 -0.49
C ARG A 267 25.10 -22.77 0.14
N GLU A 268 25.80 -22.16 1.09
CA GLU A 268 26.91 -22.77 1.83
C GLU A 268 26.46 -23.55 3.09
N GLY A 269 25.16 -23.61 3.39
CA GLY A 269 24.65 -24.26 4.61
C GLY A 269 25.05 -23.55 5.91
N LEU A 270 25.28 -22.23 5.86
CA LEU A 270 25.80 -21.45 6.98
C LEU A 270 24.71 -20.70 7.75
N ALA A 271 24.95 -20.52 9.05
CA ALA A 271 24.17 -19.59 9.86
C ALA A 271 24.44 -18.13 9.45
N MET A 272 23.48 -17.23 9.67
CA MET A 272 23.61 -15.80 9.32
C MET A 272 24.77 -15.09 10.03
N THR A 273 25.19 -15.59 11.20
CA THR A 273 26.31 -15.04 11.98
C THR A 273 27.68 -15.57 11.55
N ALA A 274 27.74 -16.63 10.73
CA ALA A 274 29.01 -17.18 10.26
C ALA A 274 29.68 -16.24 9.23
N ALA A 275 30.97 -16.40 8.95
CA ALA A 275 31.64 -15.77 7.80
C ALA A 275 31.38 -16.57 6.51
N LEU A 276 31.44 -15.94 5.33
CA LEU A 276 31.35 -16.68 4.05
C LEU A 276 32.72 -17.28 3.73
N PRO A 277 32.79 -18.41 3.00
CA PRO A 277 34.03 -18.84 2.38
C PRO A 277 34.51 -17.79 1.38
N GLU A 278 35.82 -17.62 1.24
CA GLU A 278 36.44 -16.56 0.42
C GLU A 278 35.89 -16.50 -1.01
N ALA A 279 35.73 -17.65 -1.66
CA ALA A 279 35.18 -17.73 -3.01
C ALA A 279 33.73 -17.22 -3.12
N SER A 280 32.88 -17.60 -2.15
CA SER A 280 31.48 -17.19 -2.12
C SER A 280 31.31 -15.75 -1.65
N GLU A 281 32.21 -15.26 -0.79
CA GLU A 281 32.29 -13.84 -0.44
C GLU A 281 32.65 -12.99 -1.66
N ALA A 282 33.65 -13.40 -2.45
CA ALA A 282 34.03 -12.69 -3.67
C ALA A 282 32.91 -12.70 -4.73
N GLU A 283 32.12 -13.77 -4.83
CA GLU A 283 30.94 -13.81 -5.70
C GLU A 283 29.83 -12.88 -5.21
N PHE A 284 29.51 -12.91 -3.92
CA PHE A 284 28.56 -12.01 -3.29
C PHE A 284 28.94 -10.53 -3.49
N GLN A 285 30.20 -10.18 -3.20
CA GLN A 285 30.69 -8.80 -3.34
C GLN A 285 30.60 -8.34 -4.80
N ARG A 286 31.03 -9.16 -5.77
CA ARG A 286 30.93 -8.83 -7.21
C ARG A 286 29.49 -8.59 -7.65
N LEU A 287 28.54 -9.42 -7.22
CA LEU A 287 27.13 -9.24 -7.56
C LEU A 287 26.55 -7.98 -6.92
N PHE A 288 26.85 -7.75 -5.64
CA PHE A 288 26.38 -6.58 -4.92
C PHE A 288 26.95 -5.28 -5.49
N GLU A 289 28.25 -5.23 -5.79
CA GLU A 289 28.90 -4.11 -6.48
C GLU A 289 28.31 -3.86 -7.87
N SER A 290 28.10 -4.93 -8.66
CA SER A 290 27.48 -4.81 -9.98
C SER A 290 26.06 -4.26 -9.90
N SER A 291 25.32 -4.63 -8.85
CA SER A 291 24.00 -4.07 -8.56
C SER A 291 24.11 -2.59 -8.17
N LEU A 292 25.00 -2.23 -7.24
CA LEU A 292 25.21 -0.85 -6.79
C LEU A 292 25.59 0.13 -7.90
N LYS A 293 26.34 -0.33 -8.92
CA LYS A 293 26.69 0.48 -10.09
C LYS A 293 25.46 1.07 -10.80
N THR A 294 24.31 0.41 -10.70
CA THR A 294 23.07 0.94 -11.30
C THR A 294 22.62 2.24 -10.66
N TRP A 295 22.81 2.41 -9.34
CA TRP A 295 22.46 3.61 -8.57
C TRP A 295 23.40 4.81 -8.81
N LYS A 296 24.60 4.60 -9.36
CA LYS A 296 25.59 5.68 -9.62
C LYS A 296 25.86 6.55 -8.38
N LEU A 297 26.02 5.92 -7.21
CA LEU A 297 26.33 6.63 -5.98
C LEU A 297 27.70 7.33 -6.07
N PRO A 298 27.89 8.50 -5.43
CA PRO A 298 29.21 9.09 -5.24
C PRO A 298 30.16 8.10 -4.55
N ASP A 299 31.47 8.21 -4.82
CA ASP A 299 32.45 7.23 -4.34
C ASP A 299 32.36 6.97 -2.83
N GLU A 300 32.26 8.01 -2.00
CA GLU A 300 32.16 7.87 -0.55
C GLU A 300 30.92 7.06 -0.13
N ALA A 301 29.77 7.34 -0.75
CA ALA A 301 28.52 6.63 -0.51
C ALA A 301 28.57 5.19 -1.07
N HIS A 302 29.24 4.98 -2.20
CA HIS A 302 29.47 3.65 -2.74
C HIS A 302 30.26 2.78 -1.76
N HIS A 303 31.38 3.30 -1.24
CA HIS A 303 32.16 2.59 -0.23
C HIS A 303 31.37 2.36 1.07
N ALA A 304 30.55 3.33 1.51
CA ALA A 304 29.64 3.14 2.65
C ALA A 304 28.63 2.00 2.40
N ALA A 305 28.08 1.89 1.20
CA ALA A 305 27.17 0.79 0.83
C ALA A 305 27.87 -0.57 0.92
N LEU A 306 29.12 -0.66 0.48
CA LEU A 306 29.94 -1.88 0.58
C LEU A 306 30.22 -2.29 2.03
N ARG A 307 30.31 -1.33 2.96
CA ARG A 307 30.50 -1.61 4.39
C ARG A 307 29.22 -2.03 5.11
N LEU A 308 28.03 -1.80 4.57
CA LEU A 308 26.76 -2.22 5.20
C LEU A 308 26.78 -3.70 5.60
N ASN A 309 26.30 -4.02 6.80
CA ASN A 309 26.25 -5.39 7.34
C ASN A 309 27.63 -6.09 7.44
N THR A 310 28.72 -5.32 7.51
CA THR A 310 30.09 -5.83 7.77
C THR A 310 30.64 -5.26 9.07
N PRO A 311 31.71 -5.87 9.65
CA PRO A 311 32.42 -5.30 10.79
C PRO A 311 33.03 -3.91 10.53
N LEU A 312 33.18 -3.52 9.26
CA LEU A 312 33.75 -2.22 8.86
C LEU A 312 32.72 -1.09 8.85
N PHE A 313 31.42 -1.38 9.06
CA PHE A 313 30.36 -0.38 9.04
C PHE A 313 30.60 0.73 10.08
N GLN A 314 30.64 1.98 9.62
CA GLN A 314 30.95 3.16 10.45
C GLN A 314 29.72 3.79 11.12
N GLY A 315 28.63 3.03 11.26
CA GLY A 315 27.46 3.47 12.01
C GLY A 315 26.74 4.66 11.38
N LEU A 316 26.76 5.79 12.10
CA LEU A 316 26.03 7.00 11.72
C LEU A 316 26.62 7.65 10.46
N ASP A 317 27.94 7.67 10.32
CA ASP A 317 28.62 8.35 9.21
C ASP A 317 28.25 7.71 7.86
N ASP A 318 28.37 6.37 7.77
CA ASP A 318 27.92 5.60 6.60
C ASP A 318 26.42 5.81 6.33
N SER A 319 25.61 5.86 7.38
CA SER A 319 24.17 6.06 7.23
C SER A 319 23.84 7.46 6.68
N LEU A 320 24.56 8.50 7.11
CA LEU A 320 24.38 9.87 6.63
C LEU A 320 24.85 10.04 5.18
N LEU A 321 26.00 9.47 4.83
CA LEU A 321 26.51 9.47 3.45
C LEU A 321 25.51 8.82 2.49
N LEU A 322 25.03 7.62 2.85
CA LEU A 322 24.03 6.90 2.06
C LEU A 322 22.68 7.61 2.02
N HIS A 323 22.22 8.14 3.16
CA HIS A 323 20.96 8.87 3.20
C HIS A 323 21.00 10.10 2.30
N SER A 324 22.08 10.87 2.35
CA SER A 324 22.28 12.03 1.49
C SER A 324 22.34 11.63 0.02
N ALA A 325 23.19 10.66 -0.34
CA ALA A 325 23.34 10.21 -1.72
C ALA A 325 22.04 9.65 -2.32
N LEU A 326 21.27 8.87 -1.55
CA LEU A 326 20.01 8.30 -2.00
C LEU A 326 18.88 9.34 -2.10
N LEU A 327 18.96 10.45 -1.38
CA LEU A 327 18.01 11.57 -1.50
C LEU A 327 18.40 12.59 -2.58
N GLN A 328 19.67 12.59 -3.02
CA GLN A 328 20.22 13.58 -3.94
C GLN A 328 19.84 13.40 -5.41
N TYR A 329 18.98 12.45 -5.76
CA TYR A 329 18.43 12.37 -7.11
C TYR A 329 17.53 13.59 -7.36
N GLN A 330 18.15 14.69 -7.81
CA GLN A 330 17.53 15.96 -8.19
C GLN A 330 17.32 16.06 -9.70
#